data_AF-A0A2V7TNA8-F1
#
_entry.id   AF-A0A2V7TNA8-F1
#
_cell.length_a   1.000
_cell.length_b   1.000
_cell.length_c   1.000
_cell.angle_alpha   90.00
_cell.angle_beta   90.00
_cell.angle_gamma   90.00
#
_symmetry.space_group_name_H-M   'P 1'
#
loop_
_entity.id
_entity.type
_entity.pdbx_description
1 polymer ?
#
loop_
_entity_poly.entity_id
_entity_poly.type
_entity_poly.pdbx_seq_one_letter_code
_entity_poly.pdbx_strand_id
1 'polypeptide(L)'
;MKDRTLPVDPERLRRQFPELTEADLEAYEAVTLRILAESSPDRRARLTRDTLARGRQARDKQASGGALTADEARDLRYLQAVAKMQPSTVKR
;
A
#
# COMPACT_ATOMS: atom_id res chain seq x y z
N MET A 1 13.13 -1.45 -24.75
CA MET A 1 12.40 -1.94 -23.56
C MET A 1 11.43 -0.85 -23.18
N LYS A 2 10.11 -1.08 -23.26
CA LYS A 2 9.12 -0.02 -22.99
C LYS A 2 9.36 0.50 -21.58
N ASP A 3 9.55 1.80 -21.46
CA ASP A 3 9.56 2.54 -20.21
C ASP A 3 8.43 2.02 -19.32
N ARG A 4 8.79 1.22 -18.32
CA ARG A 4 7.93 1.01 -17.15
C ARG A 4 8.05 2.31 -16.37
N THR A 5 7.49 3.39 -16.90
CA THR A 5 7.20 4.58 -16.13
C THR A 5 6.22 4.10 -15.09
N LEU A 6 6.74 3.68 -13.93
CA LEU A 6 5.93 3.47 -12.76
C LEU A 6 5.07 4.73 -12.64
N PRO A 7 3.74 4.61 -12.48
CA PRO A 7 2.88 5.79 -12.29
C PRO A 7 3.22 6.56 -11.00
N VAL A 8 4.20 6.06 -10.26
CA VAL A 8 4.71 6.56 -8.99
C VAL A 8 6.22 6.62 -9.11
N ASP A 9 6.77 7.83 -9.04
CA ASP A 9 8.21 8.07 -8.88
C ASP A 9 8.58 7.89 -7.39
N PRO A 10 9.38 6.86 -7.02
CA PRO A 10 9.75 6.62 -5.63
C PRO A 10 10.54 7.77 -5.01
N GLU A 11 11.38 8.47 -5.77
CA GLU A 11 12.13 9.63 -5.26
C GLU A 11 11.19 10.78 -4.93
N ARG A 12 10.20 11.03 -5.80
CA ARG A 12 9.17 12.03 -5.55
C ARG A 12 8.36 11.69 -4.29
N LEU A 13 7.96 10.43 -4.11
CA LEU A 13 7.25 10.00 -2.90
C LEU A 13 8.09 10.21 -1.64
N ARG A 14 9.38 9.84 -1.65
CA ARG A 14 10.29 10.06 -0.52
C ARG A 14 10.38 11.53 -0.12
N ARG A 15 10.47 12.43 -1.11
CA ARG A 15 10.53 13.88 -0.87
C ARG A 15 9.22 14.43 -0.30
N GLN A 16 8.08 13.93 -0.78
CA GLN A 16 6.77 14.40 -0.35
C GLN A 16 6.35 13.83 1.02
N PHE A 17 6.78 12.61 1.32
CA PHE A 17 6.42 11.88 2.55
C PHE A 17 7.66 11.26 3.19
N PRO A 18 8.44 12.05 3.95
CA PRO A 18 9.70 11.62 4.56
C PRO A 18 9.55 10.46 5.57
N GLU A 19 8.33 10.22 6.08
CA GLU A 19 8.04 9.12 7.01
C GLU A 19 7.94 7.74 6.33
N LEU A 20 7.94 7.70 4.99
CA LEU A 20 7.94 6.45 4.24
C LEU A 20 9.32 5.79 4.35
N THR A 21 9.33 4.57 4.87
CA THR A 21 10.50 3.71 4.86
C THR A 21 10.68 3.06 3.48
N GLU A 22 11.86 2.53 3.19
CA GLU A 22 12.11 1.80 1.93
C GLU A 22 11.13 0.64 1.75
N ALA A 23 10.90 -0.14 2.81
CA ALA A 23 9.91 -1.22 2.80
C ALA A 23 8.46 -0.74 2.57
N ASP A 24 8.12 0.50 2.95
CA ASP A 24 6.81 1.08 2.65
C ASP A 24 6.67 1.41 1.16
N LEU A 25 7.74 1.91 0.55
CA LEU A 25 7.78 2.23 -0.87
C LEU A 25 7.71 0.95 -1.71
N GLU A 26 8.45 -0.09 -1.34
CA GLU A 26 8.40 -1.39 -2.02
C GLU A 26 7.00 -2.01 -1.94
N ALA A 27 6.38 -1.99 -0.76
CA ALA A 27 5.02 -2.49 -0.59
C ALA A 27 4.01 -1.64 -1.38
N TYR A 28 4.16 -0.32 -1.36
CA TYR A 28 3.34 0.61 -2.12
C TYR A 28 3.42 0.35 -3.62
N GLU A 29 4.63 0.25 -4.16
CA GLU A 29 4.87 0.00 -5.58
C GLU A 29 4.29 -1.35 -6.01
N ALA A 30 4.64 -2.43 -5.31
CA ALA A 30 4.21 -3.78 -5.66
C ALA A 30 2.68 -3.91 -5.68
N VAL A 31 2.00 -3.36 -4.67
CA VAL A 31 0.54 -3.40 -4.59
C VAL A 31 -0.10 -2.48 -5.63
N THR A 32 0.45 -1.27 -5.84
CA THR A 32 -0.07 -0.33 -6.84
C THR A 32 0.03 -0.92 -8.24
N LEU A 33 1.15 -1.55 -8.59
CA LEU A 33 1.33 -2.26 -9.85
C LEU A 33 0.31 -3.39 -10.02
N ARG A 34 0.06 -4.19 -8.97
CA ARG A 34 -0.97 -5.25 -9.00
C ARG A 34 -2.36 -4.68 -9.26
N ILE A 35 -2.71 -3.56 -8.61
CA ILE A 35 -4.01 -2.90 -8.77
C ILE A 35 -4.16 -2.34 -10.19
N LEU A 36 -3.12 -1.71 -10.73
CA LEU A 36 -3.17 -1.09 -12.06
C LEU A 36 -3.09 -2.10 -13.21
N ALA A 37 -2.53 -3.29 -12.97
CA ALA A 37 -2.59 -4.39 -13.91
C ALA A 37 -4.02 -4.92 -14.13
N GLU A 38 -4.95 -4.67 -13.19
CA GLU A 38 -6.36 -5.02 -13.36
C GLU A 38 -7.03 -4.06 -14.36
N SER A 39 -7.49 -4.64 -15.46
CA SER A 39 -8.04 -3.92 -16.62
C SER A 39 -9.48 -3.46 -16.39
N SER A 40 -10.26 -4.20 -15.60
CA SER A 40 -11.64 -3.84 -15.30
C SER A 40 -11.71 -2.82 -14.15
N PRO A 41 -12.33 -1.64 -14.35
CA PRO A 41 -12.47 -0.63 -13.29
C PRO A 41 -13.15 -1.16 -12.03
N ASP A 42 -14.20 -1.98 -12.18
CA ASP A 42 -14.94 -2.55 -11.04
C ASP A 42 -14.11 -3.58 -10.28
N ARG A 43 -13.39 -4.45 -11.00
CA ARG A 43 -12.48 -5.41 -10.37
C ARG A 43 -11.32 -4.71 -9.69
N ARG A 44 -10.78 -3.66 -10.30
CA ARG A 44 -9.73 -2.83 -9.70
C ARG A 44 -10.22 -2.17 -8.41
N ALA A 45 -11.41 -1.56 -8.42
CA ALA A 45 -12.01 -0.97 -7.23
C ALA A 45 -12.28 -2.01 -6.12
N ARG A 46 -12.68 -3.23 -6.49
CA ARG A 46 -12.81 -4.36 -5.54
C ARG A 46 -11.45 -4.76 -4.99
N LEU A 47 -10.45 -4.98 -5.84
CA LEU A 47 -9.10 -5.37 -5.45
C LEU A 47 -8.46 -4.36 -4.49
N THR A 48 -8.63 -3.06 -4.73
CA THR A 48 -8.17 -2.02 -3.81
C THR A 48 -8.84 -2.15 -2.44
N ARG A 49 -10.18 -2.30 -2.39
CA ARG A 49 -10.93 -2.47 -1.14
C ARG A 49 -10.50 -3.72 -0.37
N ASP A 50 -10.35 -4.83 -1.07
CA ASP A 50 -9.96 -6.12 -0.48
C ASP A 50 -8.53 -6.05 0.07
N THR A 51 -7.62 -5.40 -0.65
CA THR A 51 -6.24 -5.17 -0.19
C THR A 51 -6.19 -4.37 1.11
N LEU A 52 -6.96 -3.28 1.19
CA LEU A 52 -7.06 -2.48 2.41
C LEU A 52 -7.73 -3.26 3.56
N ALA A 53 -8.73 -4.09 3.25
CA ALA A 53 -9.39 -4.93 4.24
C ALA A 53 -8.43 -5.99 4.81
N ARG A 54 -7.67 -6.68 3.96
CA ARG A 54 -6.64 -7.64 4.40
C ARG A 54 -5.54 -6.96 5.20
N GLY A 55 -5.12 -5.75 4.83
CA GLY A 55 -4.18 -4.96 5.64
C GLY A 55 -4.70 -4.66 7.05
N ARG A 56 -6.00 -4.35 7.21
CA ARG A 56 -6.62 -4.17 8.53
C ARG A 56 -6.67 -5.48 9.33
N GLN A 57 -7.08 -6.57 8.69
CA GLN A 57 -7.09 -7.89 9.33
C GLN A 57 -5.69 -8.33 9.77
N ALA A 58 -4.67 -8.08 8.94
CA ALA A 58 -3.28 -8.37 9.27
C ALA A 58 -2.79 -7.52 10.45
N ARG A 59 -3.21 -6.25 10.56
CA ARG A 59 -2.94 -5.41 11.74
C ARG A 59 -3.52 -6.04 13.01
N ASP A 60 -4.79 -6.44 12.98
CA ASP A 60 -5.48 -7.00 14.15
C ASP A 60 -4.86 -8.36 14.55
N LYS A 61 -4.51 -9.18 13.55
CA LYS A 61 -3.78 -10.44 13.74
C LYS A 61 -2.42 -10.21 14.38
N GLN A 62 -1.64 -9.24 13.90
CA GLN A 62 -0.34 -8.91 14.50
C GLN A 62 -0.50 -8.36 15.93
N ALA A 63 -1.50 -7.51 16.18
CA ALA A 63 -1.76 -6.93 17.50
C ALA A 63 -2.17 -7.98 18.55
N SER A 64 -2.81 -9.07 18.10
CA SER A 64 -3.13 -10.23 18.95
C SER A 64 -2.00 -11.27 19.05
N GLY A 65 -0.80 -10.95 18.53
CA GLY A 65 0.37 -11.82 18.59
C GLY A 65 0.42 -12.92 17.52
N GLY A 66 -0.49 -12.89 16.54
CA GLY A 66 -0.51 -13.83 15.42
C GLY A 66 0.60 -13.56 14.40
N ALA A 67 1.22 -14.64 13.91
CA ALA A 67 2.22 -14.55 12.85
C ALA A 67 1.57 -14.21 11.50
N LEU A 68 2.19 -13.29 10.75
CA LEU A 68 1.73 -12.89 9.42
C LEU A 68 2.38 -13.73 8.33
N THR A 69 1.63 -14.06 7.29
CA THR A 69 2.19 -14.53 6.02
C THR A 69 2.89 -13.37 5.29
N ALA A 70 3.71 -13.68 4.29
CA ALA A 70 4.38 -12.65 3.48
C ALA A 70 3.37 -11.71 2.79
N ASP A 71 2.24 -12.25 2.31
CA ASP A 71 1.21 -11.45 1.66
C ASP A 71 0.43 -10.58 2.65
N GLU A 72 0.13 -11.09 3.85
CA GLU A 72 -0.47 -10.31 4.94
C GLU A 72 0.45 -9.17 5.39
N ALA A 73 1.75 -9.45 5.53
CA ALA A 73 2.75 -8.46 5.88
C ALA A 73 2.86 -7.37 4.81
N ARG A 74 2.80 -7.75 3.51
CA ARG A 74 2.80 -6.79 2.39
C ARG A 74 1.55 -5.92 2.38
N ASP A 75 0.36 -6.51 2.51
CA ASP A 75 -0.91 -5.77 2.52
C ASP A 75 -1.01 -4.85 3.77
N LEU A 76 -0.49 -5.27 4.93
CA LEU A 76 -0.36 -4.43 6.12
C LEU A 76 0.59 -3.25 5.89
N ARG A 77 1.74 -3.50 5.28
CA ARG A 77 2.73 -2.45 5.02
C ARG A 77 2.24 -1.44 3.98
N TYR A 78 1.54 -1.91 2.96
CA TYR A 78 0.81 -1.04 2.03
C TYR A 78 -0.18 -0.12 2.76
N LEU A 79 -0.98 -0.67 3.68
CA LEU A 79 -1.92 0.11 4.49
C LEU A 79 -1.21 1.20 5.32
N GLN A 80 -0.06 0.86 5.93
CA GLN A 80 0.75 1.81 6.70
C GLN A 80 1.35 2.91 5.80
N ALA A 81 1.86 2.54 4.63
CA ALA A 81 2.36 3.49 3.64
C ALA A 81 1.28 4.50 3.24
N VAL A 82 0.09 4.01 2.89
CA VAL A 82 -1.06 4.87 2.53
C VAL A 82 -1.45 5.78 3.69
N ALA A 83 -1.47 5.29 4.93
CA ALA A 83 -1.80 6.10 6.09
C ALA A 83 -0.82 7.27 6.30
N LYS A 84 0.49 7.06 6.06
CA LYS A 84 1.52 8.11 6.14
C LYS A 84 1.37 9.18 5.04
N MET A 85 0.83 8.80 3.88
CA MET A 85 0.61 9.71 2.76
C MET A 85 -0.70 10.50 2.85
N GLN A 86 -1.65 10.05 3.68
CA GLN A 86 -2.87 10.78 3.91
C GLN A 86 -2.58 11.95 4.86
N PRO A 87 -2.78 13.21 4.43
CA PRO A 87 -2.68 14.33 5.36
C PRO A 87 -3.71 14.09 6.46
N SER A 88 -3.27 14.17 7.72
CA SER A 88 -4.13 14.06 8.90
C SER A 88 -5.29 15.06 8.76
N THR A 89 -6.41 14.66 8.17
CA THR A 89 -7.64 15.45 8.10
C THR A 89 -8.35 15.51 9.45
N VAL A 90 -7.60 15.43 10.54
CA VAL A 90 -8.06 15.86 11.86
C VAL A 90 -7.76 17.35 11.95
N LYS A 91 -8.68 18.17 11.42
CA LYS A 91 -8.85 19.52 11.96
C LYS A 91 -9.13 19.34 13.46
N ARG A 92 -8.21 19.77 14.30
CA ARG A 92 -8.52 20.11 15.69
C ARG A 92 -9.34 21.39 15.72
#